data_AF-A0A948D8J7-F1
#
_entry.id   AF-A0A948D8J7-F1
#
_cell.length_a   1.000
_cell.length_b   1.000
_cell.length_c   1.000
_cell.angle_alpha   90.00
_cell.angle_beta   90.00
_cell.angle_gamma   90.00
#
_symmetry.space_group_name_H-M   'P 1'
#
loop_
_entity.id
_entity.type
_entity.pdbx_description
1 polymer ?
#
loop_
_entity_poly.entity_id
_entity_poly.type
_entity_poly.pdbx_seq_one_letter_code
_entity_poly.pdbx_strand_id
1 'polypeptide(L)'
;MLDSLILNKKSIENIYKTICEYHEKYLKQFGVKLPKLYASKGKFTKDALVLVYLAYDYPKTRKVSKEELTKFVRSYYPDTNDVQQARHLGAQAGWWIVAGGRDNIVLRIKRGSYQFYTLEQPYPGFKKGHRISKTDDWNKIKEKYNYRCATCSSQEGKPHFHWPATKTILQKSHMDLNKPLIAGNIIPQCQKCNRADRNRWVYDEKGRVIKLADANFVKNFDKDVRKKIYKILHKEFRGKKFNSKK
;
A
#
# COMPACT_ATOMS: atom_id res chain seq x y z
N MET A 1 29.26 -12.39 -15.22
CA MET A 1 29.98 -11.18 -14.79
C MET A 1 28.98 -10.04 -14.72
N LEU A 2 28.70 -9.52 -13.53
CA LEU A 2 27.81 -8.35 -13.35
C LEU A 2 28.72 -7.16 -13.13
N ASP A 3 29.13 -6.51 -14.22
CA ASP A 3 29.74 -5.19 -14.15
C ASP A 3 28.68 -4.25 -13.60
N SER A 4 28.80 -3.91 -12.32
CA SER A 4 27.94 -2.91 -11.70
C SER A 4 28.18 -1.60 -12.42
N LEU A 5 27.19 -1.11 -13.16
CA LEU A 5 27.24 0.17 -13.85
C LEU A 5 27.58 1.27 -12.84
N ILE A 6 28.79 1.84 -12.90
CA ILE A 6 29.17 2.96 -12.03
C ILE A 6 28.72 4.24 -12.72
N LEU A 7 27.59 4.79 -12.29
CA LEU A 7 27.17 6.12 -12.73
C LEU A 7 28.05 7.17 -12.07
N ASN A 8 28.70 8.03 -12.87
CA ASN A 8 29.42 9.18 -12.33
C ASN A 8 28.43 10.28 -11.89
N LYS A 9 28.93 11.28 -11.16
CA LYS A 9 28.14 12.41 -10.63
C LYS A 9 27.32 13.12 -11.72
N LYS A 10 27.94 13.40 -12.87
CA LYS A 10 27.30 14.11 -14.00
C LYS A 10 26.17 13.28 -14.62
N SER A 11 26.38 11.97 -14.80
CA SER A 11 25.34 11.06 -15.29
C SER A 11 24.15 11.00 -14.33
N ILE A 12 24.40 10.95 -13.02
CA ILE A 12 23.33 10.96 -12.00
C ILE A 12 22.50 12.24 -12.08
N GLU A 13 23.16 13.40 -12.15
CA GLU A 13 22.50 14.70 -12.25
C GLU A 13 21.66 14.82 -13.54
N ASN A 14 22.18 14.35 -14.67
CA ASN A 14 21.48 14.38 -15.95
C ASN A 14 20.21 13.51 -15.93
N ILE A 15 20.31 12.27 -15.46
CA ILE A 15 19.14 11.37 -15.35
C ILE A 15 18.12 11.94 -14.37
N TYR A 16 18.59 12.48 -13.24
CA TYR A 16 17.72 13.11 -12.26
C TYR A 16 16.98 14.33 -12.84
N LYS A 17 17.63 15.12 -13.70
CA LYS A 17 16.98 16.22 -14.42
C LYS A 17 15.84 15.71 -15.31
N THR A 18 16.05 14.65 -16.08
CA THR A 18 14.98 14.01 -16.87
C THR A 18 13.83 13.55 -15.98
N ILE A 19 14.13 12.92 -14.84
CA ILE A 19 13.11 12.51 -13.86
C ILE A 19 12.29 13.71 -13.37
N CYS A 20 12.94 14.85 -13.07
CA CYS A 20 12.27 16.07 -12.64
C CYS A 20 11.34 16.64 -13.72
N GLU A 21 11.78 16.66 -14.98
CA GLU A 21 10.99 17.15 -16.12
C GLU A 21 9.72 16.32 -16.31
N TYR A 22 9.83 14.99 -16.31
CA TYR A 22 8.68 14.10 -16.39
C TYR A 22 7.79 14.17 -15.14
N HIS A 23 8.39 14.32 -13.96
CA HIS A 23 7.65 14.46 -12.72
C HIS A 23 6.74 15.68 -12.75
N GLU A 24 7.27 16.83 -13.14
CA GLU A 24 6.51 18.08 -13.23
C GLU A 24 5.41 17.96 -14.31
N LYS A 25 5.74 17.38 -15.46
CA LYS A 25 4.81 17.25 -16.59
C LYS A 25 3.68 16.24 -16.35
N TYR A 26 3.95 15.10 -15.73
CA TYR A 26 3.01 13.97 -15.68
C TYR A 26 2.60 13.57 -14.26
N LEU A 27 3.53 13.53 -13.30
CA LEU A 27 3.35 12.81 -12.04
C LEU A 27 2.93 13.70 -10.86
N LYS A 28 3.30 14.98 -10.88
CA LYS A 28 3.03 15.94 -9.79
C LYS A 28 1.55 16.11 -9.50
N GLN A 29 0.71 16.14 -10.54
CA GLN A 29 -0.75 16.22 -10.41
C GLN A 29 -1.34 15.06 -9.57
N PHE A 30 -0.72 13.87 -9.65
CA PHE A 30 -1.10 12.68 -8.89
C PHE A 30 -0.47 12.65 -7.49
N GLY A 31 0.42 13.59 -7.16
CA GLY A 31 1.06 13.72 -5.85
C GLY A 31 2.23 12.76 -5.62
N VAL A 32 2.84 12.24 -6.69
CA VAL A 32 4.04 11.39 -6.60
C VAL A 32 5.15 12.18 -5.89
N LYS A 33 5.81 11.57 -4.91
CA LYS A 33 6.84 12.21 -4.10
C LYS A 33 8.20 12.11 -4.79
N LEU A 34 8.73 13.25 -5.20
CA LEU A 34 10.09 13.37 -5.74
C LEU A 34 11.12 13.40 -4.59
N PRO A 35 12.01 12.40 -4.47
CA PRO A 35 13.08 12.43 -3.47
C PRO A 35 14.08 13.53 -3.81
N LYS A 36 14.59 14.26 -2.82
CA LYS A 36 15.65 15.28 -3.02
C LYS A 36 16.92 14.63 -3.54
N LEU A 37 17.59 15.23 -4.54
CA LEU A 37 18.85 14.71 -5.05
C LEU A 37 19.94 14.71 -3.96
N TYR A 38 20.12 15.83 -3.25
CA TYR A 38 21.13 15.98 -2.20
C TYR A 38 20.51 16.11 -0.80
N ALA A 39 21.22 15.55 0.17
CA ALA A 39 21.02 15.83 1.60
C ALA A 39 21.75 17.12 2.02
N SER A 40 21.55 17.55 3.27
CA SER A 40 22.09 18.80 3.84
C SER A 40 23.63 18.93 3.82
N LYS A 41 24.36 17.85 3.53
CA LYS A 41 25.84 17.83 3.43
C LYS A 41 26.35 17.64 2.00
N GLY A 42 25.54 17.91 0.97
CA GLY A 42 25.93 17.76 -0.44
C GLY A 42 26.09 16.31 -0.92
N LYS A 43 25.75 15.31 -0.09
CA LYS A 43 25.74 13.89 -0.48
C LYS A 43 24.42 13.52 -1.15
N PHE A 44 24.45 12.63 -2.14
CA PHE A 44 23.23 12.12 -2.78
C PHE A 44 22.33 11.39 -1.79
N THR A 45 21.02 11.54 -1.87
CA THR A 45 20.11 10.72 -1.04
C THR A 45 20.00 9.30 -1.59
N LYS A 46 19.85 8.30 -0.70
CA LYS A 46 19.72 6.88 -1.12
C LYS A 46 18.51 6.67 -2.03
N ASP A 47 17.41 7.35 -1.75
CA ASP A 47 16.18 7.27 -2.55
C ASP A 47 16.39 7.85 -3.96
N ALA A 48 17.08 8.99 -4.09
CA ALA A 48 17.42 9.55 -5.41
C ALA A 48 18.37 8.64 -6.20
N LEU A 49 19.40 8.07 -5.54
CA LEU A 49 20.31 7.10 -6.17
C LEU A 49 19.55 5.89 -6.72
N VAL A 50 18.67 5.29 -5.91
CA VAL A 50 17.87 4.15 -6.35
C VAL A 50 16.96 4.51 -7.52
N LEU A 51 16.29 5.67 -7.46
CA LEU A 51 15.40 6.11 -8.53
C LEU A 51 16.15 6.35 -9.84
N VAL A 52 17.29 7.06 -9.78
CA VAL A 52 18.17 7.33 -10.93
C VAL A 52 18.67 6.03 -11.55
N TYR A 53 19.15 5.10 -10.73
CA TYR A 53 19.69 3.84 -11.23
C TYR A 53 18.64 2.99 -11.96
N LEU A 54 17.42 2.94 -11.41
CA LEU A 54 16.33 2.19 -12.01
C LEU A 54 15.77 2.86 -13.27
N ALA A 55 15.84 4.20 -13.35
CA ALA A 55 15.42 4.99 -14.52
C ALA A 55 16.51 5.11 -15.61
N TYR A 56 17.69 4.53 -15.39
CA TYR A 56 18.75 4.49 -16.39
C TYR A 56 18.24 3.86 -17.70
N ASP A 57 18.59 4.47 -18.84
CA ASP A 57 18.10 4.16 -20.20
C ASP A 57 16.60 4.30 -20.44
N TYR A 58 15.86 5.06 -19.61
CA TYR A 58 14.45 5.38 -19.89
C TYR A 58 14.27 5.94 -21.32
N PRO A 59 13.28 5.48 -22.11
CA PRO A 59 12.16 4.58 -21.74
C PRO A 59 12.47 3.07 -21.74
N LYS A 60 13.65 2.65 -22.20
CA LYS A 60 14.06 1.23 -22.30
C LYS A 60 14.83 0.77 -21.06
N THR A 61 14.25 1.00 -19.89
CA THR A 61 14.85 0.64 -18.61
C THR A 61 15.10 -0.86 -18.51
N ARG A 62 16.15 -1.24 -17.78
CA ARG A 62 16.56 -2.64 -17.64
C ARG A 62 16.10 -3.26 -16.31
N LYS A 63 16.12 -4.59 -16.28
CA LYS A 63 15.95 -5.37 -15.04
C LYS A 63 17.23 -5.24 -14.21
N VAL A 64 17.06 -4.95 -12.93
CA VAL A 64 18.14 -4.77 -11.96
C VAL A 64 17.93 -5.75 -10.81
N SER A 65 18.96 -6.50 -10.41
CA SER A 65 18.84 -7.36 -9.23
C SER A 65 18.97 -6.56 -7.93
N LYS A 66 18.46 -7.11 -6.82
CA LYS A 66 18.61 -6.49 -5.50
C LYS A 66 20.08 -6.35 -5.12
N GLU A 67 20.89 -7.35 -5.46
CA GLU A 67 22.32 -7.38 -5.18
C GLU A 67 23.05 -6.29 -5.97
N GLU A 68 22.72 -6.12 -7.25
CA GLU A 68 23.26 -5.09 -8.12
C GLU A 68 22.92 -3.69 -7.61
N LEU A 69 21.64 -3.44 -7.31
CA LEU A 69 21.20 -2.16 -6.78
C LEU A 69 21.86 -1.85 -5.42
N THR A 70 22.06 -2.88 -4.58
CA THR A 70 22.74 -2.74 -3.29
C THR A 70 24.22 -2.41 -3.50
N LYS A 71 24.91 -3.07 -4.45
CA LYS A 71 26.30 -2.73 -4.80
C LYS A 71 26.44 -1.29 -5.27
N PHE A 72 25.53 -0.82 -6.13
CA PHE A 72 25.51 0.57 -6.57
C PHE A 72 25.32 1.54 -5.41
N VAL A 73 24.37 1.31 -4.51
CA VAL A 73 24.18 2.22 -3.36
C VAL A 73 25.39 2.18 -2.41
N ARG A 74 26.04 1.02 -2.26
CA ARG A 74 27.25 0.86 -1.43
C ARG A 74 28.46 1.63 -1.95
N SER A 75 28.56 1.93 -3.26
CA SER A 75 29.65 2.79 -3.76
C SER A 75 29.58 4.22 -3.23
N TYR A 76 28.41 4.68 -2.79
CA TYR A 76 28.20 5.97 -2.12
C TYR A 76 28.04 5.85 -0.60
N TYR A 77 27.52 4.72 -0.14
CA TYR A 77 27.21 4.45 1.27
C TYR A 77 27.60 3.01 1.66
N PRO A 78 28.88 2.76 1.98
CA PRO A 78 29.43 1.40 2.18
C PRO A 78 28.66 0.55 3.20
N ASP A 79 28.23 1.15 4.31
CA ASP A 79 27.52 0.47 5.41
C ASP A 79 26.04 0.19 5.12
N THR A 80 25.60 0.30 3.87
CA THR A 80 24.21 0.07 3.50
C THR A 80 23.90 -1.42 3.52
N ASN A 81 22.99 -1.81 4.41
CA ASN A 81 22.30 -3.09 4.35
C ASN A 81 21.52 -3.24 3.04
N ASP A 82 21.09 -4.47 2.74
CA ASP A 82 20.24 -4.80 1.59
C ASP A 82 19.18 -3.74 1.23
N VAL A 83 19.28 -3.18 0.02
CA VAL A 83 18.42 -2.07 -0.42
C VAL A 83 16.98 -2.58 -0.63
N GLN A 84 16.07 -2.17 0.24
CA GLN A 84 14.62 -2.35 0.10
C GLN A 84 13.89 -1.09 -0.39
N GLN A 85 14.62 0.02 -0.52
CA GLN A 85 14.12 1.36 -0.85
C GLN A 85 13.35 1.38 -2.18
N ALA A 86 13.72 0.54 -3.15
CA ALA A 86 12.98 0.40 -4.41
C ALA A 86 11.50 0.04 -4.20
N ARG A 87 11.18 -0.77 -3.16
CA ARG A 87 9.79 -1.13 -2.82
C ARG A 87 9.03 0.03 -2.18
N HIS A 88 9.72 0.85 -1.39
CA HIS A 88 9.13 2.02 -0.74
C HIS A 88 8.86 3.13 -1.75
N LEU A 89 9.83 3.39 -2.65
CA LEU A 89 9.65 4.33 -3.76
C LEU A 89 8.47 3.97 -4.65
N GLY A 90 8.20 2.68 -4.82
CA GLY A 90 7.03 2.18 -5.53
C GLY A 90 5.70 2.64 -4.92
N ALA A 91 5.13 1.80 -4.05
CA ALA A 91 3.77 2.01 -3.56
C ALA A 91 3.60 3.21 -2.60
N GLN A 92 4.66 3.67 -1.91
CA GLN A 92 4.54 4.74 -0.91
C GLN A 92 4.86 6.13 -1.46
N ALA A 93 5.78 6.21 -2.44
CA ALA A 93 6.13 7.47 -3.09
C ALA A 93 5.48 7.64 -4.47
N GLY A 94 4.92 6.57 -5.06
CA GLY A 94 4.07 6.63 -6.25
C GLY A 94 4.78 6.37 -7.57
N TRP A 95 6.06 5.99 -7.54
CA TRP A 95 6.82 5.64 -8.74
C TRP A 95 6.44 4.25 -9.25
N TRP A 96 6.24 4.06 -10.55
CA TRP A 96 5.85 2.74 -11.07
C TRP A 96 7.04 1.79 -11.20
N ILE A 97 7.52 1.28 -10.06
CA ILE A 97 8.60 0.30 -10.00
C ILE A 97 8.01 -1.11 -9.86
N VAL A 98 8.28 -1.96 -10.84
CA VAL A 98 7.91 -3.38 -10.84
C VAL A 98 8.88 -4.13 -9.94
N ALA A 99 8.36 -4.96 -9.03
CA ALA A 99 9.16 -5.80 -8.15
C ALA A 99 8.83 -7.27 -8.38
N GLY A 100 9.84 -8.11 -8.50
CA GLY A 100 9.66 -9.53 -8.78
C GLY A 100 9.11 -10.32 -7.61
N GLY A 101 8.37 -11.38 -7.92
CA GLY A 101 7.59 -12.16 -6.94
C GLY A 101 6.24 -11.53 -6.60
N ARG A 102 5.74 -10.64 -7.45
CA ARG A 102 4.36 -10.12 -7.44
C ARG A 102 3.69 -10.42 -8.78
N ASP A 103 2.36 -10.51 -8.78
CA ASP A 103 1.53 -10.69 -9.97
C ASP A 103 1.39 -9.35 -10.74
N ASN A 104 2.52 -8.83 -11.20
CA ASN A 104 2.58 -7.56 -11.91
C ASN A 104 1.90 -7.67 -13.27
N ILE A 105 1.01 -6.73 -13.59
CA ILE A 105 0.23 -6.73 -14.84
C ILE A 105 1.01 -6.27 -16.08
N VAL A 106 2.09 -5.49 -15.88
CA VAL A 106 2.84 -4.86 -16.98
C VAL A 106 4.11 -5.61 -17.40
N LEU A 107 4.78 -6.25 -16.45
CA LEU A 107 6.08 -6.90 -16.68
C LEU A 107 6.25 -8.10 -15.75
N ARG A 108 6.64 -9.24 -16.31
CA ARG A 108 7.04 -10.42 -15.53
C ARG A 108 8.54 -10.37 -15.26
N ILE A 109 8.91 -10.19 -13.98
CA ILE A 109 10.31 -10.19 -13.54
C ILE A 109 10.53 -11.19 -12.39
N LYS A 110 11.73 -11.78 -12.33
CA LYS A 110 12.09 -12.80 -11.34
C LYS A 110 12.11 -12.21 -9.93
N ARG A 111 11.71 -13.00 -8.93
CA ARG A 111 11.83 -12.64 -7.50
C ARG A 111 13.26 -12.19 -7.19
N GLY A 112 13.38 -11.06 -6.50
CA GLY A 112 14.68 -10.43 -6.20
C GLY A 112 15.13 -9.37 -7.21
N SER A 113 14.35 -9.10 -8.26
CA SER A 113 14.65 -8.05 -9.24
C SER A 113 13.64 -6.89 -9.18
N TYR A 114 14.08 -5.73 -9.69
CA TYR A 114 13.30 -4.52 -9.89
C TYR A 114 13.44 -4.02 -11.33
N GLN A 115 12.42 -3.34 -11.84
CA GLN A 115 12.48 -2.61 -13.09
C GLN A 115 11.56 -1.39 -13.02
N PHE A 116 12.06 -0.23 -13.42
CA PHE A 116 11.24 0.99 -13.51
C PHE A 116 10.37 0.92 -14.76
N TYR A 117 9.05 1.05 -14.65
CA TYR A 117 8.16 0.86 -15.79
C TYR A 117 7.97 2.13 -16.63
N THR A 118 7.53 3.22 -16.01
CA THR A 118 7.20 4.46 -16.73
C THR A 118 7.37 5.72 -15.87
N LEU A 119 7.81 6.82 -16.49
CA LEU A 119 7.85 8.16 -15.90
C LEU A 119 6.55 8.95 -16.17
N GLU A 120 5.61 8.40 -16.94
CA GLU A 120 4.43 9.11 -17.42
C GLU A 120 3.17 8.79 -16.61
N GLN A 121 3.19 7.71 -15.83
CA GLN A 121 2.06 7.27 -15.01
C GLN A 121 2.52 6.89 -13.59
N PRO A 122 1.74 7.22 -12.55
CA PRO A 122 2.05 6.78 -11.19
C PRO A 122 1.82 5.28 -11.02
N TYR A 123 2.38 4.68 -9.97
CA TYR A 123 2.09 3.30 -9.59
C TYR A 123 0.58 3.05 -9.49
N PRO A 124 0.02 1.97 -10.09
CA PRO A 124 -1.41 1.68 -10.05
C PRO A 124 -1.88 1.51 -8.61
N GLY A 125 -2.85 2.34 -8.21
CA GLY A 125 -3.35 2.38 -6.84
C GLY A 125 -2.55 3.30 -5.90
N PHE A 126 -1.57 4.06 -6.40
CA PHE A 126 -1.05 5.23 -5.72
C PHE A 126 -2.16 6.29 -5.69
N LYS A 127 -2.90 6.30 -4.59
CA LYS A 127 -3.91 7.31 -4.32
C LYS A 127 -3.19 8.53 -3.74
N LYS A 128 -3.48 9.71 -4.28
CA LYS A 128 -2.95 11.01 -3.83
C LYS A 128 -3.11 11.11 -2.31
N GLY A 129 -2.04 10.83 -1.59
CA GLY A 129 -2.00 10.79 -0.14
C GLY A 129 -2.54 9.51 0.50
N HIS A 130 -1.74 8.98 1.42
CA HIS A 130 -2.21 8.50 2.74
C HIS A 130 -2.95 9.60 3.56
N ARG A 131 -3.48 10.62 2.87
CA ARG A 131 -4.16 11.84 3.30
C ARG A 131 -5.05 12.31 2.15
N ILE A 132 -5.93 11.46 1.65
CA ILE A 132 -7.17 11.96 1.05
C ILE A 132 -7.89 12.65 2.21
N SER A 133 -8.30 13.90 2.04
CA SER A 133 -9.15 14.59 3.01
C SER A 133 -10.25 13.62 3.42
N LYS A 134 -10.42 13.43 4.73
CA LYS A 134 -11.58 12.70 5.24
C LYS A 134 -12.79 13.37 4.60
N THR A 135 -13.41 12.71 3.63
CA THR A 135 -14.63 13.16 2.98
C THR A 135 -15.75 12.25 3.41
N ASP A 136 -16.88 12.85 3.74
CA ASP A 136 -18.16 12.21 4.00
C ASP A 136 -19.06 12.18 2.75
N ASP A 137 -18.60 12.80 1.65
CA ASP A 137 -19.18 12.76 0.32
C ASP A 137 -19.23 11.32 -0.16
N TRP A 138 -20.45 10.80 -0.22
CA TRP A 138 -20.69 9.40 -0.51
C TRP A 138 -20.28 9.02 -1.93
N ASN A 139 -20.46 9.90 -2.91
CA ASN A 139 -20.12 9.61 -4.29
C ASN A 139 -18.61 9.53 -4.48
N LYS A 140 -17.85 10.44 -3.85
CA LYS A 140 -16.38 10.37 -3.84
C LYS A 140 -15.85 9.13 -3.14
N ILE A 141 -16.49 8.71 -2.04
CA ILE A 141 -16.16 7.45 -1.39
C ILE A 141 -16.40 6.30 -2.36
N LYS A 142 -17.58 6.18 -2.97
CA LYS A 142 -17.87 5.07 -3.92
C LYS A 142 -16.90 5.05 -5.10
N GLU A 143 -16.61 6.19 -5.69
CA GLU A 143 -15.64 6.34 -6.78
C GLU A 143 -14.24 5.85 -6.38
N LYS A 144 -13.77 6.15 -5.16
CA LYS A 144 -12.49 5.64 -4.62
C LYS A 144 -12.41 4.10 -4.63
N TYR A 145 -13.55 3.41 -4.53
CA TYR A 145 -13.63 1.94 -4.56
C TYR A 145 -14.13 1.42 -5.92
N ASN A 146 -14.16 2.26 -6.96
CA ASN A 146 -14.70 1.92 -8.28
C ASN A 146 -16.14 1.37 -8.18
N TYR A 147 -16.94 1.98 -7.31
CA TYR A 147 -18.31 1.57 -7.01
C TYR A 147 -18.41 0.09 -6.57
N ARG A 148 -17.41 -0.42 -5.84
CA ARG A 148 -17.41 -1.79 -5.32
C ARG A 148 -17.49 -1.85 -3.81
N CYS A 149 -18.08 -2.94 -3.33
CA CYS A 149 -18.02 -3.33 -1.92
C CYS A 149 -16.57 -3.58 -1.52
N ALA A 150 -16.11 -2.93 -0.46
CA ALA A 150 -14.77 -3.08 0.10
C ALA A 150 -14.49 -4.52 0.59
N THR A 151 -15.53 -5.30 0.91
CA THR A 151 -15.39 -6.64 1.48
C THR A 151 -15.49 -7.75 0.42
N CYS A 152 -16.47 -7.70 -0.48
CA CYS A 152 -16.71 -8.78 -1.47
C CYS A 152 -16.47 -8.36 -2.93
N SER A 153 -16.09 -7.11 -3.20
CA SER A 153 -15.84 -6.57 -4.54
C SER A 153 -17.05 -6.54 -5.51
N SER A 154 -18.25 -6.94 -5.08
CA SER A 154 -19.50 -6.74 -5.84
C SER A 154 -19.66 -5.26 -6.22
N GLN A 155 -20.03 -4.99 -7.47
CA GLN A 155 -20.15 -3.64 -8.02
C GLN A 155 -21.58 -3.11 -7.91
N GLU A 156 -21.76 -1.88 -7.43
CA GLU A 156 -23.05 -1.20 -7.28
C GLU A 156 -23.86 -1.28 -8.59
N GLY A 157 -25.14 -1.60 -8.46
CA GLY A 157 -26.05 -1.69 -9.60
C GLY A 157 -25.97 -2.98 -10.41
N LYS A 158 -24.91 -3.78 -10.28
CA LYS A 158 -24.76 -5.08 -10.95
C LYS A 158 -25.26 -6.24 -10.08
N PRO A 159 -25.53 -7.42 -10.66
CA PRO A 159 -25.76 -8.65 -9.90
C PRO A 159 -24.70 -8.86 -8.82
N HIS A 160 -25.13 -9.22 -7.61
CA HIS A 160 -24.22 -9.48 -6.50
C HIS A 160 -23.39 -10.74 -6.77
N PHE A 161 -22.07 -10.66 -6.57
CA PHE A 161 -21.13 -11.73 -6.90
C PHE A 161 -21.51 -13.11 -6.34
N HIS A 162 -21.82 -13.20 -5.03
CA HIS A 162 -22.27 -14.45 -4.39
C HIS A 162 -23.79 -14.71 -4.44
N TRP A 163 -24.60 -13.72 -4.83
CA TRP A 163 -26.07 -13.82 -4.83
C TRP A 163 -26.60 -13.19 -6.13
N PRO A 164 -26.35 -13.83 -7.29
CA PRO A 164 -26.54 -13.21 -8.61
C PRO A 164 -27.99 -12.83 -8.90
N ALA A 165 -28.98 -13.46 -8.26
CA ALA A 165 -30.39 -13.10 -8.35
C ALA A 165 -30.74 -11.76 -7.64
N THR A 166 -29.76 -11.07 -7.03
CA THR A 166 -29.97 -9.80 -6.33
C THR A 166 -29.05 -8.71 -6.85
N LYS A 167 -29.51 -7.46 -6.87
CA LYS A 167 -28.72 -6.29 -7.25
C LYS A 167 -27.83 -5.84 -6.08
N THR A 168 -26.58 -5.45 -6.37
CA THR A 168 -25.66 -4.91 -5.36
C THR A 168 -26.05 -3.48 -5.00
N ILE A 169 -26.24 -3.22 -3.71
CA ILE A 169 -26.55 -1.89 -3.17
C ILE A 169 -25.47 -1.55 -2.15
N LEU A 170 -24.72 -0.48 -2.40
CA LEU A 170 -23.69 -0.03 -1.48
C LEU A 170 -24.29 0.86 -0.38
N GLN A 171 -23.79 0.68 0.83
CA GLN A 171 -24.19 1.41 2.04
C GLN A 171 -22.94 1.99 2.72
N LYS A 172 -23.11 3.11 3.44
CA LYS A 172 -22.09 3.62 4.36
C LYS A 172 -21.95 2.63 5.52
N SER A 173 -20.79 1.99 5.65
CA SER A 173 -20.48 1.11 6.77
C SER A 173 -19.32 1.64 7.59
N HIS A 174 -19.30 1.32 8.88
CA HIS A 174 -18.22 1.68 9.79
C HIS A 174 -16.97 0.86 9.47
N MET A 175 -15.80 1.50 9.47
CA MET A 175 -14.55 0.77 9.63
C MET A 175 -14.38 0.30 11.06
N ASP A 176 -14.67 1.17 12.03
CA ASP A 176 -14.62 0.90 13.46
C ASP A 176 -15.94 1.35 14.09
N LEU A 177 -16.67 0.40 14.66
CA LEU A 177 -18.02 0.62 15.18
C LEU A 177 -18.04 1.37 16.50
N ASN A 178 -16.90 1.39 17.20
CA ASN A 178 -16.72 2.18 18.41
C ASN A 178 -16.48 3.65 18.09
N LYS A 179 -16.54 4.05 16.82
CA LYS A 179 -16.39 5.42 16.34
C LYS A 179 -17.60 5.85 15.52
N PRO A 180 -17.94 7.15 15.51
CA PRO A 180 -19.05 7.67 14.71
C PRO A 180 -18.93 7.36 13.21
N LEU A 181 -20.07 7.28 12.51
CA LEU A 181 -20.14 7.11 11.05
C LEU A 181 -19.81 8.42 10.31
N ILE A 182 -18.57 8.87 10.44
CA ILE A 182 -18.08 10.13 9.87
C ILE A 182 -16.96 9.89 8.87
N ALA A 183 -16.59 10.95 8.16
CA ALA A 183 -15.47 10.97 7.25
C ALA A 183 -14.20 10.33 7.86
N GLY A 184 -13.58 9.40 7.13
CA GLY A 184 -12.42 8.64 7.61
C GLY A 184 -12.74 7.48 8.54
N ASN A 185 -14.01 7.17 8.79
CA ASN A 185 -14.49 5.92 9.42
C ASN A 185 -15.52 5.19 8.54
N ILE A 186 -15.67 5.58 7.28
CA ILE A 186 -16.64 5.03 6.34
C ILE A 186 -15.94 4.20 5.26
N ILE A 187 -16.44 2.99 5.02
CA ILE A 187 -16.15 2.18 3.82
C ILE A 187 -17.45 1.79 3.12
N PRO A 188 -17.44 1.64 1.79
CA PRO A 188 -18.60 1.11 1.09
C PRO A 188 -18.69 -0.40 1.27
N GLN A 189 -19.77 -0.87 1.88
CA GLN A 189 -20.10 -2.29 1.92
C GLN A 189 -21.44 -2.54 1.25
N CYS A 190 -21.60 -3.70 0.60
CA CYS A 190 -22.90 -4.09 0.08
C CYS A 190 -23.84 -4.49 1.21
N GLN A 191 -25.15 -4.47 0.93
CA GLN A 191 -26.20 -4.85 1.87
C GLN A 191 -26.04 -6.26 2.46
N LYS A 192 -25.36 -7.17 1.76
CA LYS A 192 -25.10 -8.54 2.21
C LYS A 192 -23.93 -8.62 3.19
N CYS A 193 -22.81 -7.95 2.88
CA CYS A 193 -21.64 -7.90 3.75
C CYS A 193 -21.89 -7.10 5.02
N ASN A 194 -22.48 -5.92 4.88
CA ASN A 194 -22.76 -5.03 6.02
C ASN A 194 -23.69 -5.72 7.05
N ARG A 195 -24.73 -6.40 6.57
CA ARG A 195 -25.65 -7.15 7.44
C ARG A 195 -25.00 -8.38 8.09
N ALA A 196 -24.12 -9.07 7.38
CA ALA A 196 -23.48 -10.29 7.87
C ALA A 196 -22.45 -10.01 8.97
N ASP A 197 -21.74 -8.87 8.88
CA ASP A 197 -20.74 -8.47 9.86
C ASP A 197 -21.34 -8.30 11.27
N ARG A 198 -22.56 -7.75 11.39
CA ARG A 198 -23.26 -7.54 12.66
C ARG A 198 -22.40 -6.83 13.71
N ASN A 199 -21.62 -5.86 13.25
CA ASN A 199 -20.79 -5.03 14.10
C ASN A 199 -19.70 -5.83 14.87
N ARG A 200 -19.15 -6.90 14.28
CA ARG A 200 -18.20 -7.79 14.98
C ARG A 200 -16.76 -7.46 14.66
N TRP A 201 -16.48 -6.84 13.52
CA TRP A 201 -15.12 -6.64 13.04
C TRP A 201 -14.74 -5.16 12.95
N VAL A 202 -13.43 -4.89 13.04
CA VAL A 202 -12.85 -3.60 12.64
C VAL A 202 -12.11 -3.80 11.33
N TYR A 203 -12.35 -2.93 10.37
CA TYR A 203 -11.75 -2.96 9.04
C TYR A 203 -10.66 -1.89 8.87
N ASP A 204 -9.69 -2.18 8.02
CA ASP A 204 -8.86 -1.13 7.42
C ASP A 204 -9.56 -0.46 6.23
N GLU A 205 -8.93 0.57 5.64
CA GLU A 205 -9.49 1.28 4.48
C GLU A 205 -9.66 0.40 3.23
N LYS A 206 -9.13 -0.82 3.20
CA LYS A 206 -9.31 -1.77 2.10
C LYS A 206 -10.41 -2.79 2.38
N GLY A 207 -11.11 -2.68 3.50
CA GLY A 207 -12.16 -3.62 3.91
C GLY A 207 -11.61 -4.93 4.48
N ARG A 208 -10.34 -4.98 4.90
CA ARG A 208 -9.73 -6.16 5.54
C ARG A 208 -9.96 -6.12 7.05
N VAL A 209 -10.37 -7.25 7.64
CA VAL A 209 -10.52 -7.36 9.09
C VAL A 209 -9.15 -7.27 9.75
N ILE A 210 -9.00 -6.33 10.68
CA ILE A 210 -7.75 -6.10 11.43
C ILE A 210 -7.92 -6.31 12.93
N LYS A 211 -9.14 -6.21 13.47
CA LYS A 211 -9.43 -6.43 14.90
C LYS A 211 -10.85 -6.98 15.11
N LEU A 212 -11.08 -7.51 16.30
CA LEU A 212 -12.41 -7.83 16.81
C LEU A 212 -13.00 -6.59 17.48
N ALA A 213 -14.22 -6.19 17.09
CA ALA A 213 -14.95 -5.08 17.69
C ALA A 213 -15.76 -5.53 18.92
N ASP A 214 -16.38 -6.71 18.85
CA ASP A 214 -17.16 -7.30 19.95
C ASP A 214 -16.50 -8.57 20.50
N ALA A 215 -15.94 -8.46 21.70
CA ALA A 215 -15.29 -9.58 22.40
C ALA A 215 -16.25 -10.73 22.71
N ASN A 216 -17.57 -10.50 22.81
CA ASN A 216 -18.54 -11.57 23.03
C ASN A 216 -18.54 -12.58 21.89
N PHE A 217 -18.16 -12.17 20.68
CA PHE A 217 -18.13 -13.07 19.53
C PHE A 217 -17.10 -14.21 19.71
N VAL A 218 -16.10 -14.05 20.58
CA VAL A 218 -15.15 -15.13 20.96
C VAL A 218 -15.88 -16.36 21.49
N LYS A 219 -17.07 -16.21 22.08
CA LYS A 219 -17.89 -17.34 22.57
C LYS A 219 -18.27 -18.33 21.45
N ASN A 220 -18.36 -17.85 20.21
CA ASN A 220 -18.69 -18.67 19.03
C ASN A 220 -17.48 -19.39 18.42
N PHE A 221 -16.25 -19.12 18.90
CA PHE A 221 -15.06 -19.79 18.39
C PHE A 221 -14.95 -21.21 18.95
N ASP A 222 -14.29 -22.08 18.20
CA ASP A 222 -13.98 -23.44 18.63
C ASP A 222 -13.29 -23.46 20.00
N LYS A 223 -13.54 -24.52 20.77
CA LYS A 223 -13.02 -24.66 22.15
C LYS A 223 -11.50 -24.48 22.20
N ASP A 224 -10.78 -24.99 21.21
CA ASP A 224 -9.31 -24.89 21.18
C ASP A 224 -8.82 -23.49 20.84
N VAL A 225 -9.52 -22.75 19.97
CA VAL A 225 -9.23 -21.34 19.72
C VAL A 225 -9.48 -20.51 20.97
N ARG A 226 -10.61 -20.73 21.67
CA ARG A 226 -10.91 -20.07 22.94
C ARG A 226 -9.85 -20.34 24.01
N LYS A 227 -9.35 -21.59 24.14
CA LYS A 227 -8.24 -21.93 25.04
C LYS A 227 -6.95 -21.19 24.67
N LYS A 228 -6.61 -21.10 23.38
CA LYS A 228 -5.43 -20.36 22.90
C LYS A 228 -5.54 -18.88 23.24
N ILE A 229 -6.69 -18.26 22.98
CA ILE A 229 -6.97 -16.86 23.36
C ILE A 229 -6.82 -16.68 24.87
N TYR A 230 -7.45 -17.55 25.67
CA TYR A 230 -7.34 -17.50 27.13
C TYR A 230 -5.89 -17.55 27.62
N LYS A 231 -5.06 -18.46 27.10
CA LYS A 231 -3.65 -18.57 27.47
C LYS A 231 -2.86 -17.29 27.16
N ILE A 232 -3.11 -16.68 25.99
CA ILE A 232 -2.47 -15.41 25.59
C ILE A 232 -2.83 -14.30 26.58
N LEU A 233 -4.14 -14.10 26.82
CA LEU A 233 -4.63 -13.04 27.69
C LEU A 233 -4.24 -13.25 29.16
N HIS A 234 -4.29 -14.50 29.65
CA HIS A 234 -3.88 -14.83 31.02
C HIS A 234 -2.40 -14.51 31.26
N LYS A 235 -1.53 -14.82 30.29
CA LYS A 235 -0.10 -14.48 30.35
C LYS A 235 0.12 -12.98 30.33
N GLU A 236 -0.57 -12.27 29.44
CA GLU A 236 -0.47 -10.81 29.30
C GLU A 236 -0.88 -10.08 30.58
N PHE A 237 -2.01 -10.47 31.18
CA PHE A 237 -2.55 -9.83 32.38
C PHE A 237 -2.03 -10.42 33.69
N ARG A 238 -1.11 -11.40 33.64
CA ARG A 238 -0.55 -12.10 34.82
C ARG A 238 -1.63 -12.62 35.78
N GLY A 239 -2.75 -13.10 35.23
CA GLY A 239 -3.89 -13.58 36.02
C GLY A 239 -4.66 -12.51 36.81
N LYS A 240 -4.45 -11.21 36.57
CA LYS A 240 -5.23 -10.13 37.20
C LYS A 240 -6.71 -10.28 36.87
N LYS A 241 -7.56 -10.20 37.90
CA LYS A 241 -9.02 -10.13 37.75
C LYS A 241 -9.42 -8.71 37.41
N PHE A 242 -10.23 -8.55 36.37
CA PHE A 242 -10.83 -7.27 36.01
C PHE A 242 -12.29 -7.27 36.44
N ASN A 243 -12.68 -6.30 37.25
CA ASN A 243 -14.09 -6.08 37.57
C ASN A 243 -14.76 -5.45 36.35
N SER A 244 -15.78 -6.11 35.80
CA SER A 244 -16.67 -5.50 34.82
C SER A 244 -17.46 -4.39 35.51
N LYS A 245 -17.12 -3.13 35.29
CA LYS A 245 -18.10 -2.05 35.50
C LYS A 245 -19.20 -2.27 34.45
N LYS A 246 -20.42 -2.52 34.94
CA LYS A 246 -21.64 -2.59 34.13
C LYS A 246 -21.83 -1.28 33.37
#